data_AF-A0A0Q3MRV9-F1
#
_entry.id   AF-A0A0Q3MRV9-F1
#
_cell.length_a   1.000
_cell.length_b   1.000
_cell.length_c   1.000
_cell.angle_alpha   90.00
_cell.angle_beta   90.00
_cell.angle_gamma   90.00
#
_symmetry.space_group_name_H-M   'P 1'
#
loop_
_entity.id
_entity.type
_entity.pdbx_description
1 polymer ?
#
loop_
_entity_poly.entity_id
_entity_poly.type
_entity_poly.pdbx_seq_one_letter_code
_entity_poly.pdbx_strand_id
1 'polypeptide(L)'
;MALSSESYAALLGRAVKVTLKCGVFQGVLQHVNPDRRSLLLRAVKNLETGRSSPGIKVFFAPEIVTVELLDEPDSGKGTTVLSEYVEEFPSFHEKKEEENVEYTVIDSFQEKIGPAVLHLKQQCVVSIAGEGVNLCRYGKLSWLEIASKSRIFLFDIFLLGPQAFKNGLQMLLEDKNILKVMHDCRWISDCLFHQYGVLLCNVFDTQVADALQFSVETGGFLPHRVCTLQECLMQHLKIPSKWAAIMNCRQQMASPTCMELPKELRQLLDIQTLRKERAIRNYKMNKDGLLIRPTPMEFKKRNDPQEDGNYGDDVDHSPTNKVVSHLASFYNRDVLCQEKLEKSKSRGESVEEP
;
A
#
# COMPACT_ATOMS: atom_id res chain seq x y z
N MET A 1 -26.57 22.58 -25.88
CA MET A 1 -27.71 21.84 -25.29
C MET A 1 -27.16 20.80 -24.33
N ALA A 2 -27.59 20.78 -23.07
CA ALA A 2 -27.18 19.74 -22.13
C ALA A 2 -27.81 18.41 -22.54
N LEU A 3 -27.01 17.37 -22.77
CA LEU A 3 -27.53 16.01 -22.92
C LEU A 3 -27.74 15.44 -21.51
N SER A 4 -29.00 15.17 -21.18
CA SER A 4 -29.39 14.47 -19.95
C SER A 4 -28.83 13.04 -19.95
N SER A 5 -28.70 12.47 -18.75
CA SER A 5 -28.27 11.08 -18.48
C SER A 5 -29.02 10.00 -19.28
N GLU A 6 -30.19 10.33 -19.83
CA GLU A 6 -31.03 9.44 -20.65
C GLU A 6 -30.42 9.13 -22.03
N SER A 7 -29.56 9.97 -22.58
CA SER A 7 -28.98 9.78 -23.93
C SER A 7 -27.89 8.71 -24.00
N TYR A 8 -27.11 8.52 -22.92
CA TYR A 8 -25.98 7.59 -22.91
C TYR A 8 -26.38 6.13 -22.67
N ALA A 9 -27.51 5.89 -22.00
CA ALA A 9 -28.04 4.54 -21.77
C ALA A 9 -28.37 3.84 -23.11
N ALA A 10 -28.81 4.59 -24.12
CA ALA A 10 -29.14 4.09 -25.46
C ALA A 10 -27.90 3.66 -26.28
N LEU A 11 -26.69 3.97 -25.81
CA LEU A 11 -25.43 3.67 -26.50
C LEU A 11 -24.74 2.41 -25.95
N LEU A 12 -25.15 1.93 -24.77
CA LEU A 12 -24.59 0.74 -24.15
C LEU A 12 -24.88 -0.50 -25.00
N GLY A 13 -23.86 -1.32 -25.23
CA GLY A 13 -23.91 -2.52 -26.06
C GLY A 13 -23.68 -2.29 -27.55
N ARG A 14 -23.58 -1.03 -28.02
CA ARG A 14 -23.35 -0.72 -29.44
C ARG A 14 -21.87 -0.65 -29.79
N ALA A 15 -21.57 -0.95 -31.05
CA ALA A 15 -20.23 -0.76 -31.60
C ALA A 15 -19.95 0.73 -31.77
N VAL A 16 -18.82 1.16 -31.23
CA VAL A 16 -18.36 2.55 -31.32
C VAL A 16 -16.92 2.58 -31.83
N LYS A 17 -16.62 3.62 -32.60
CA LYS A 17 -15.26 4.00 -32.98
C LYS A 17 -14.86 5.19 -32.12
N VAL A 18 -13.76 5.04 -31.39
CA VAL A 18 -13.18 6.05 -30.51
C VAL A 18 -11.87 6.52 -31.12
N THR A 19 -11.82 7.80 -31.46
CA THR A 19 -10.61 8.45 -31.95
C THR A 19 -9.91 9.11 -30.77
N LEU A 20 -8.67 8.71 -30.48
CA LEU A 20 -7.81 9.36 -29.50
C LEU A 20 -6.76 10.24 -30.19
N LYS A 21 -6.08 11.08 -29.42
CA LYS A 21 -4.89 11.81 -29.89
C LYS A 21 -3.77 10.89 -30.39
N CYS A 22 -3.70 9.68 -29.86
CA CYS A 22 -2.63 8.71 -30.12
C CYS A 22 -3.07 7.51 -30.98
N GLY A 23 -4.32 7.49 -31.44
CA GLY A 23 -4.76 6.50 -32.42
C GLY A 23 -6.25 6.20 -32.39
N VAL A 24 -6.69 5.36 -33.33
CA VAL A 24 -8.11 5.02 -33.51
C VAL A 24 -8.42 3.61 -33.04
N PHE A 25 -9.49 3.47 -32.25
CA PHE A 25 -9.92 2.20 -31.67
C PHE A 25 -11.39 1.93 -31.96
N GLN A 26 -11.74 0.67 -32.15
CA GLN A 26 -13.10 0.19 -32.27
C GLN A 26 -13.40 -0.76 -31.12
N GLY A 27 -14.60 -0.71 -30.56
CA GLY A 27 -15.03 -1.67 -29.54
C GLY A 27 -16.51 -1.55 -29.23
N VAL A 28 -17.01 -2.43 -28.37
CA VAL A 28 -18.40 -2.39 -27.90
C VAL A 28 -18.49 -1.60 -26.61
N LEU A 29 -19.31 -0.56 -26.57
CA LEU A 29 -19.46 0.30 -25.41
C LEU A 29 -20.13 -0.45 -24.27
N GLN A 30 -19.43 -0.65 -23.16
CA GLN A 30 -19.92 -1.39 -22.01
C GLN A 30 -20.42 -0.48 -20.90
N HIS A 31 -19.75 0.65 -20.68
CA HIS A 31 -20.14 1.62 -19.66
C HIS A 31 -19.54 3.00 -19.98
N VAL A 32 -20.38 4.04 -19.86
CA VAL A 32 -19.94 5.43 -19.79
C VAL A 32 -19.91 5.85 -18.32
N ASN A 33 -18.76 6.29 -17.81
CA ASN A 33 -18.65 6.85 -16.47
C ASN A 33 -18.54 8.38 -16.59
N PRO A 34 -19.64 9.13 -16.35
CA PRO A 34 -19.65 10.58 -16.49
C PRO A 34 -18.72 11.25 -15.46
N ASP A 35 -18.67 10.72 -14.24
CA ASP A 35 -17.88 11.26 -13.13
C ASP A 35 -16.38 11.10 -13.37
N ARG A 36 -15.96 9.95 -13.90
CA ARG A 36 -14.56 9.66 -14.26
C ARG A 36 -14.20 10.12 -15.68
N ARG A 37 -15.16 10.72 -16.39
CA ARG A 37 -15.08 11.09 -17.81
C ARG A 37 -14.39 9.99 -18.61
N SER A 38 -14.89 8.77 -18.55
CA SER A 38 -14.27 7.62 -19.21
C SER A 38 -15.29 6.67 -19.83
N LEU A 39 -14.85 5.95 -20.85
CA LEU A 39 -15.61 4.92 -21.57
C LEU A 39 -14.92 3.57 -21.37
N LEU A 40 -15.70 2.56 -21.02
CA LEU A 40 -15.24 1.18 -21.01
C LEU A 40 -15.71 0.52 -22.30
N LEU A 41 -14.76 0.03 -23.09
CA LEU A 41 -15.04 -0.78 -24.27
C LEU A 41 -14.57 -2.22 -24.05
N ARG A 42 -15.33 -3.17 -24.56
CA ARG A 42 -14.91 -4.58 -24.70
C ARG A 42 -14.65 -4.92 -26.17
N ALA A 43 -13.95 -6.02 -26.41
CA ALA A 43 -13.60 -6.49 -27.76
C ALA A 43 -12.90 -5.39 -28.58
N VAL A 44 -11.90 -4.75 -27.97
CA VAL A 44 -11.28 -3.54 -28.51
C VAL A 44 -10.25 -3.90 -29.57
N LYS A 45 -10.38 -3.30 -30.74
CA LYS A 45 -9.43 -3.41 -31.85
C LYS A 45 -8.82 -2.04 -32.14
N ASN A 46 -7.51 -1.94 -32.16
CA ASN A 46 -6.83 -0.78 -32.68
C ASN A 46 -6.89 -0.83 -34.22
N LEU A 47 -7.46 0.20 -34.85
CA LEU A 47 -7.71 0.23 -36.29
C LEU A 47 -6.44 0.54 -37.10
N GLU A 48 -5.44 1.14 -36.49
CA GLU A 48 -4.18 1.50 -37.15
C GLU A 48 -3.23 0.31 -37.26
N THR A 49 -3.19 -0.52 -36.21
CA THR A 49 -2.30 -1.69 -36.10
C THR A 49 -3.01 -3.02 -36.39
N GLY A 50 -4.34 -3.00 -36.46
CA GLY A 50 -5.19 -4.19 -36.60
C GLY A 50 -5.23 -5.12 -35.38
N ARG A 51 -4.48 -4.81 -34.31
CA ARG A 51 -4.35 -5.66 -33.12
C ARG A 51 -5.58 -5.55 -32.23
N SER A 52 -6.05 -6.71 -31.76
CA SER A 52 -7.11 -6.79 -30.75
C SER A 52 -6.51 -6.82 -29.34
N SER A 53 -7.12 -6.08 -28.43
CA SER A 53 -6.75 -6.02 -27.03
C SER A 53 -7.63 -6.96 -26.21
N PRO A 54 -7.06 -7.90 -25.45
CA PRO A 54 -7.84 -8.77 -24.57
C PRO A 54 -8.42 -7.98 -23.39
N GLY A 55 -9.61 -8.37 -22.95
CA GLY A 55 -10.30 -7.78 -21.80
C GLY A 55 -11.03 -6.47 -22.09
N ILE A 56 -11.50 -5.83 -21.02
CA ILE A 56 -12.16 -4.52 -21.06
C ILE A 56 -11.08 -3.44 -21.02
N LYS A 57 -11.19 -2.42 -21.87
CA LYS A 57 -10.28 -1.28 -21.90
C LYS A 57 -11.00 0.01 -21.57
N VAL A 58 -10.31 0.85 -20.82
CA VAL A 58 -10.80 2.17 -20.40
C VAL A 58 -10.20 3.23 -21.30
N PHE A 59 -11.03 4.15 -21.78
CA PHE A 59 -10.67 5.29 -22.60
C PHE A 59 -11.07 6.57 -21.87
N PHE A 60 -10.14 7.49 -21.65
CA PHE A 60 -10.39 8.70 -20.88
C PHE A 60 -10.74 9.88 -21.79
N ALA A 61 -11.80 10.62 -21.46
CA ALA A 61 -12.32 11.73 -22.26
C ALA A 61 -11.27 12.81 -22.62
N PRO A 62 -10.26 13.16 -21.77
CA PRO A 62 -9.23 14.13 -22.15
C PRO A 62 -8.35 13.67 -23.34
N GLU A 63 -8.32 12.37 -23.60
CA GLU A 63 -7.58 11.74 -24.70
C GLU A 63 -8.48 11.46 -25.90
N ILE A 64 -9.80 11.39 -25.69
CA ILE A 64 -10.82 11.14 -26.71
C ILE A 64 -11.08 12.42 -27.49
N VAL A 65 -10.82 12.35 -28.80
CA VAL A 65 -11.11 13.41 -29.76
C VAL A 65 -12.54 13.26 -30.27
N THR A 66 -12.96 12.05 -30.67
CA THR A 66 -14.33 11.77 -31.13
C THR A 66 -14.80 10.37 -30.74
N VAL A 67 -16.12 10.21 -30.62
CA VAL A 67 -16.80 8.92 -30.49
C VAL A 67 -17.88 8.84 -31.56
N GLU A 68 -17.77 7.89 -32.46
CA GLU A 68 -18.68 7.65 -33.57
C GLU A 68 -19.40 6.32 -33.35
N LEU A 69 -20.72 6.27 -33.57
CA LEU A 69 -21.45 5.01 -33.59
C LEU A 69 -21.18 4.33 -34.94
N LEU A 70 -20.87 3.04 -34.88
CA LEU A 70 -20.79 2.20 -36.06
C LEU A 70 -22.12 1.48 -36.17
N ASP A 71 -23.03 2.04 -36.98
CA ASP A 71 -24.31 1.40 -37.26
C ASP A 71 -24.11 0.18 -38.17
N GLU A 72 -24.78 -0.92 -37.84
CA GLU A 72 -25.14 -1.95 -38.82
C GLU A 72 -26.41 -1.47 -39.57
N PRO A 73 -26.53 -1.75 -40.88
CA PRO A 73 -27.47 -1.06 -41.74
C PRO A 73 -28.89 -1.60 -41.55
N ASP A 74 -29.78 -0.81 -40.96
CA ASP A 74 -31.17 -0.68 -41.40
C ASP A 74 -31.92 0.34 -40.55
N SER A 75 -31.83 1.60 -40.94
CA SER A 75 -32.99 2.42 -41.34
C SER A 75 -32.49 3.84 -41.60
N GLY A 76 -32.71 4.31 -42.82
CA GLY A 76 -32.27 5.62 -43.23
C GLY A 76 -32.89 6.71 -42.36
N LYS A 77 -32.03 7.49 -41.69
CA LYS A 77 -32.16 8.94 -41.45
C LYS A 77 -30.94 9.48 -40.70
N GLY A 78 -30.16 10.30 -41.40
CA GLY A 78 -29.43 11.44 -40.83
C GLY A 78 -28.17 11.15 -40.02
N THR A 79 -27.01 11.18 -40.69
CA THR A 79 -25.69 11.38 -40.08
C THR A 79 -25.71 12.63 -39.21
N THR A 80 -25.75 12.45 -37.89
CA THR A 80 -25.72 13.56 -36.94
C THR A 80 -24.30 13.68 -36.38
N VAL A 81 -23.56 14.67 -36.88
CA VAL A 81 -22.19 14.98 -36.47
C VAL A 81 -22.25 15.71 -35.12
N LEU A 82 -21.65 15.12 -34.08
CA LEU A 82 -21.58 15.65 -32.70
C LEU A 82 -20.42 16.66 -32.53
N SER A 83 -20.23 17.61 -33.44
CA SER A 83 -19.14 18.59 -33.37
C SER A 83 -19.48 19.88 -32.60
N GLU A 84 -20.71 20.06 -32.12
CA GLU A 84 -21.15 21.33 -31.48
C GLU A 84 -21.38 21.27 -29.95
N TYR A 85 -21.03 20.17 -29.27
CA TYR A 85 -21.35 19.98 -27.84
C TYR A 85 -20.23 20.34 -26.86
N VAL A 86 -19.24 21.15 -27.27
CA VAL A 86 -18.05 21.45 -26.45
C VAL A 86 -18.19 22.70 -25.58
N GLU A 87 -19.21 23.55 -25.76
CA GLU A 87 -19.30 24.78 -24.98
C GLU A 87 -20.44 24.80 -23.96
N GLU A 88 -20.06 25.13 -22.74
CA GLU A 88 -20.85 25.35 -21.51
C GLU A 88 -21.29 24.10 -20.71
N PHE A 89 -20.42 23.71 -19.78
CA PHE A 89 -20.83 22.94 -18.60
C PHE A 89 -21.56 23.85 -17.61
N PRO A 90 -22.79 23.53 -17.17
CA PRO A 90 -23.40 24.18 -16.01
C PRO A 90 -22.56 23.88 -14.77
N SER A 91 -22.20 24.90 -14.00
CA SER A 91 -21.59 24.73 -12.70
C SER A 91 -22.60 24.06 -11.75
N PHE A 92 -22.47 22.75 -11.56
CA PHE A 92 -23.07 22.10 -10.40
C PHE A 92 -22.26 22.50 -9.17
N HIS A 93 -22.56 23.69 -8.64
CA HIS A 93 -22.28 24.03 -7.26
C HIS A 93 -23.25 23.21 -6.38
N GLU A 94 -22.94 21.93 -6.15
CA GLU A 94 -23.21 21.42 -4.81
C GLU A 94 -22.27 22.18 -3.89
N LYS A 95 -22.81 23.19 -3.19
CA LYS A 95 -22.22 23.70 -1.97
C LYS A 95 -22.19 22.56 -0.95
N LYS A 96 -21.26 21.61 -1.09
CA LYS A 96 -20.68 21.02 0.11
C LYS A 96 -19.94 22.16 0.76
N GLU A 97 -20.44 22.60 1.91
CA GLU A 97 -19.64 23.41 2.82
C GLU A 97 -18.27 22.74 2.89
N GLU A 98 -17.24 23.43 2.40
CA GLU A 98 -15.87 23.07 2.73
C GLU A 98 -15.83 23.15 4.25
N GLU A 99 -15.92 22.00 4.94
CA GLU A 99 -15.67 21.93 6.37
C GLU A 99 -14.27 22.49 6.55
N ASN A 100 -14.20 23.75 6.99
CA ASN A 100 -12.95 24.44 7.21
C ASN A 100 -12.35 23.82 8.48
N VAL A 101 -11.58 22.74 8.31
CA VAL A 101 -10.95 22.03 9.43
C VAL A 101 -9.95 22.98 10.07
N GLU A 102 -10.27 23.44 11.27
CA GLU A 102 -9.44 24.37 12.01
C GLU A 102 -8.09 23.72 12.35
N TYR A 103 -7.00 24.44 12.13
CA TYR A 103 -5.67 24.04 12.58
C TYR A 103 -5.19 24.92 13.73
N THR A 104 -4.37 24.35 14.62
CA THR A 104 -3.76 25.07 15.74
C THR A 104 -2.26 24.80 15.77
N VAL A 105 -1.47 25.86 15.75
CA VAL A 105 -0.01 25.77 15.90
C VAL A 105 0.36 25.76 17.39
N ILE A 106 1.14 24.76 17.78
CA ILE A 106 1.62 24.54 19.14
C ILE A 106 3.13 24.81 19.15
N ASP A 107 3.49 26.01 19.60
CA ASP A 107 4.84 26.59 19.63
C ASP A 107 5.28 26.96 21.05
N SER A 108 4.41 26.76 22.05
CA SER A 108 4.68 27.04 23.46
C SER A 108 4.04 26.01 24.40
N PHE A 109 4.64 25.84 25.58
CA PHE A 109 4.16 24.87 26.57
C PHE A 109 2.93 25.35 27.34
N GLN A 110 2.95 26.59 27.84
CA GLN A 110 2.09 27.04 28.94
C GLN A 110 0.58 26.86 28.67
N GLU A 111 0.10 27.33 27.52
CA GLU A 111 -1.36 27.35 27.25
C GLU A 111 -1.79 26.43 26.10
N LYS A 112 -0.85 26.01 25.24
CA LYS A 112 -1.21 25.34 23.99
C LYS A 112 -1.07 23.82 24.05
N ILE A 113 0.04 23.30 24.62
CA ILE A 113 0.33 21.87 24.56
C ILE A 113 -0.65 21.03 25.38
N GLY A 114 -1.00 21.49 26.59
CA GLY A 114 -1.89 20.77 27.50
C GLY A 114 -3.28 20.52 26.91
N PRO A 115 -4.01 21.57 26.50
CA PRO A 115 -5.31 21.41 25.85
C PRO A 115 -5.26 20.59 24.56
N ALA A 116 -4.21 20.73 23.74
CA ALA A 116 -4.04 19.96 22.52
C ALA A 116 -3.86 18.46 22.82
N VAL A 117 -2.97 18.10 23.74
CA VAL A 117 -2.76 16.70 24.16
C VAL A 117 -4.03 16.13 24.79
N LEU A 118 -4.72 16.89 25.63
CA LEU A 118 -5.98 16.45 26.24
C LEU A 118 -7.05 16.12 25.19
N HIS A 119 -7.24 17.00 24.19
CA HIS A 119 -8.14 16.77 23.07
C HIS A 119 -7.77 15.50 22.29
N LEU A 120 -6.49 15.33 21.96
CA LEU A 120 -5.99 14.19 21.19
C LEU A 120 -6.11 12.88 21.97
N LYS A 121 -5.93 12.91 23.29
CA LYS A 121 -6.08 11.74 24.18
C LYS A 121 -7.51 11.25 24.32
N GLN A 122 -8.50 12.07 23.96
CA GLN A 122 -9.92 11.68 23.92
C GLN A 122 -10.30 10.99 22.61
N GLN A 123 -9.41 10.96 21.61
CA GLN A 123 -9.69 10.34 20.33
C GLN A 123 -9.34 8.85 20.36
N CYS A 124 -10.15 8.01 19.70
CA CYS A 124 -9.79 6.61 19.45
C CYS A 124 -8.81 6.46 18.27
N VAL A 125 -8.83 7.43 17.34
CA VAL A 125 -8.01 7.44 16.13
C VAL A 125 -7.49 8.84 15.90
N VAL A 126 -6.20 8.95 15.60
CA VAL A 126 -5.55 10.20 15.14
C VAL A 126 -4.70 9.90 13.93
N SER A 127 -4.57 10.85 13.00
CA SER A 127 -3.55 10.75 11.95
C SER A 127 -2.29 11.50 12.37
N ILE A 128 -1.13 11.00 11.95
CA ILE A 128 0.17 11.61 12.26
C ILE A 128 1.05 11.69 11.02
N ALA A 129 1.62 12.88 10.80
CA ALA A 129 2.71 13.11 9.86
C ALA A 129 3.83 13.88 10.56
N GLY A 130 5.06 13.71 10.08
CA GLY A 130 6.24 14.36 10.63
C GLY A 130 7.09 14.91 9.50
N GLU A 131 7.51 16.16 9.64
CA GLU A 131 8.32 16.86 8.64
C GLU A 131 9.62 17.35 9.26
N GLY A 132 10.70 17.30 8.49
CA GLY A 132 12.03 17.58 8.99
C GLY A 132 13.13 17.39 7.95
N VAL A 133 14.38 17.55 8.38
CA VAL A 133 15.56 17.39 7.51
C VAL A 133 16.16 16.01 7.76
N ASN A 134 16.30 15.22 6.69
CA ASN A 134 16.88 13.87 6.72
C ASN A 134 16.28 12.98 7.83
N LEU A 135 14.95 12.99 7.96
CA LEU A 135 14.23 12.40 9.08
C LEU A 135 14.63 10.93 9.33
N CYS A 136 15.32 10.68 10.44
CA CYS A 136 15.77 9.39 10.95
C CYS A 136 16.49 9.63 12.30
N ARG A 137 17.19 8.66 12.86
CA ARG A 137 18.01 8.82 14.09
C ARG A 137 19.09 9.91 14.05
N TYR A 138 19.54 10.33 12.86
CA TYR A 138 20.56 11.38 12.69
C TYR A 138 20.02 12.68 12.08
N GLY A 139 18.74 12.69 11.68
CA GLY A 139 18.07 13.85 11.13
C GLY A 139 17.59 14.84 12.18
N LYS A 140 16.69 15.73 11.79
CA LYS A 140 15.95 16.61 12.71
C LYS A 140 14.47 16.58 12.37
N LEU A 141 13.63 16.32 13.38
CA LEU A 141 12.19 16.52 13.30
C LEU A 141 11.89 17.99 13.60
N SER A 142 11.22 18.68 12.66
CA SER A 142 10.88 20.10 12.81
C SER A 142 9.41 20.28 13.15
N TRP A 143 8.54 19.55 12.48
CA TRP A 143 7.09 19.62 12.69
C TRP A 143 6.51 18.24 12.94
N LEU A 144 5.62 18.14 13.92
CA LEU A 144 4.77 16.97 14.11
C LEU A 144 3.32 17.41 13.91
N GLU A 145 2.69 16.86 12.89
CA GLU A 145 1.30 17.15 12.51
C GLU A 145 0.43 16.03 13.05
N ILE A 146 -0.57 16.35 13.87
CA ILE A 146 -1.52 15.38 14.41
C ILE A 146 -2.94 15.85 14.15
N ALA A 147 -3.73 15.07 13.43
CA ALA A 147 -5.12 15.41 13.17
C ALA A 147 -6.09 14.44 13.87
N SER A 148 -7.14 15.04 14.41
CA SER A 148 -8.39 14.35 14.77
C SER A 148 -9.39 14.50 13.62
N LYS A 149 -10.62 13.98 13.79
CA LYS A 149 -11.67 14.13 12.76
C LYS A 149 -12.02 15.59 12.46
N SER A 150 -11.92 16.49 13.44
CA SER A 150 -12.43 17.86 13.34
C SER A 150 -11.37 18.95 13.51
N ARG A 151 -10.13 18.60 13.86
CA ARG A 151 -9.08 19.58 14.17
C ARG A 151 -7.69 19.04 13.89
N ILE A 152 -6.81 19.92 13.40
CA ILE A 152 -5.40 19.64 13.11
C ILE A 152 -4.52 20.38 14.12
N PHE A 153 -3.51 19.72 14.67
CA PHE A 153 -2.50 20.32 15.54
C PHE A 153 -1.13 20.23 14.89
N LEU A 154 -0.43 21.37 14.80
CA LEU A 154 0.91 21.47 14.24
C LEU A 154 1.88 21.80 15.37
N PHE A 155 2.61 20.81 15.87
CA PHE A 155 3.60 20.99 16.93
C PHE A 155 4.94 21.40 16.31
N ASP A 156 5.43 22.58 16.67
CA ASP A 156 6.77 23.06 16.29
C ASP A 156 7.82 22.36 17.17
N ILE A 157 8.19 21.14 16.79
CA ILE A 157 9.18 20.34 17.52
C ILE A 157 10.57 20.99 17.46
N PHE A 158 10.86 21.76 16.41
CA PHE A 158 12.12 22.50 16.33
C PHE A 158 12.25 23.53 17.44
N LEU A 159 11.17 24.28 17.72
CA LEU A 159 11.12 25.27 18.78
C LEU A 159 10.92 24.65 20.17
N LEU A 160 9.99 23.71 20.32
CA LEU A 160 9.65 23.09 21.60
C LEU A 160 10.73 22.11 22.08
N GLY A 161 11.48 21.52 21.15
CA GLY A 161 12.50 20.53 21.44
C GLY A 161 11.98 19.24 22.09
N PRO A 162 12.87 18.42 22.69
CA PRO A 162 12.51 17.14 23.30
C PRO A 162 11.49 17.23 24.44
N GLN A 163 11.34 18.42 25.03
CA GLN A 163 10.37 18.65 26.10
C GLN A 163 8.92 18.51 25.61
N ALA A 164 8.63 18.71 24.31
CA ALA A 164 7.30 18.46 23.74
C ALA A 164 6.81 17.03 24.03
N PHE A 165 7.71 16.05 23.93
CA PHE A 165 7.42 14.63 24.20
C PHE A 165 7.17 14.35 25.68
N LYS A 166 8.01 14.93 26.54
CA LYS A 166 7.87 14.83 28.00
C LYS A 166 6.60 15.51 28.53
N ASN A 167 6.09 16.50 27.81
CA ASN A 167 4.86 17.24 28.16
C ASN A 167 3.59 16.65 27.51
N GLY A 168 3.60 15.36 27.17
CA GLY A 168 2.40 14.59 26.88
C GLY A 168 2.34 13.93 25.50
N LEU A 169 3.14 14.38 24.52
CA LEU A 169 3.15 13.72 23.21
C LEU A 169 3.65 12.26 23.31
N GLN A 170 4.58 11.95 24.20
CA GLN A 170 5.00 10.55 24.43
C GLN A 170 3.81 9.69 24.89
N MET A 171 3.05 10.16 25.89
CA MET A 171 1.86 9.45 26.38
C MET A 171 0.75 9.26 25.35
N LEU A 172 0.71 10.10 24.31
CA LEU A 172 -0.20 9.97 23.17
C LEU A 172 0.32 8.93 22.17
N LEU A 173 1.59 9.05 21.78
CA LEU A 173 2.22 8.22 20.75
C LEU A 173 2.39 6.76 21.18
N GLU A 174 2.66 6.53 22.47
CA GLU A 174 2.83 5.18 23.06
C GLU A 174 1.50 4.54 23.48
N ASP A 175 0.37 5.26 23.43
CA ASP A 175 -0.93 4.73 23.87
C ASP A 175 -1.44 3.62 22.94
N LYS A 176 -1.69 2.44 23.50
CA LYS A 176 -2.19 1.28 22.76
C LYS A 176 -3.67 1.38 22.39
N ASN A 177 -4.44 2.25 23.05
CA ASN A 177 -5.87 2.43 22.82
C ASN A 177 -6.16 3.45 21.72
N ILE A 178 -5.17 4.26 21.35
CA ILE A 178 -5.30 5.26 20.29
C ILE A 178 -4.60 4.72 19.04
N LEU A 179 -5.35 4.57 17.95
CA LEU A 179 -4.81 4.15 16.66
C LEU A 179 -4.16 5.34 15.97
N LYS A 180 -2.87 5.22 15.61
CA LYS A 180 -2.15 6.23 14.85
C LYS A 180 -2.16 5.87 13.38
N VAL A 181 -2.94 6.59 12.58
CA VAL A 181 -2.95 6.45 11.13
C VAL A 181 -1.78 7.23 10.54
N MET A 182 -0.87 6.53 9.88
CA MET A 182 0.34 7.12 9.31
C MET A 182 0.52 6.63 7.87
N HIS A 183 1.39 7.28 7.12
CA HIS A 183 1.84 6.79 5.83
C HIS A 183 3.35 6.64 5.87
N ASP A 184 3.86 5.44 5.67
CA ASP A 184 5.29 5.13 5.73
C ASP A 184 5.93 5.62 7.05
N CYS A 185 5.56 5.00 8.16
CA CYS A 185 6.02 5.44 9.48
C CYS A 185 7.49 5.09 9.77
N ARG A 186 8.23 4.47 8.85
CA ARG A 186 9.60 3.94 9.07
C ARG A 186 10.54 5.02 9.62
N TRP A 187 10.61 6.15 8.94
CA TRP A 187 11.53 7.25 9.24
C TRP A 187 11.16 8.01 10.51
N ILE A 188 9.86 8.29 10.69
CA ILE A 188 9.34 8.93 11.91
C ILE A 188 9.58 8.01 13.11
N SER A 189 9.29 6.71 13.01
CA SER A 189 9.51 5.76 14.09
C SER A 189 10.99 5.67 14.49
N ASP A 190 11.91 5.63 13.53
CA ASP A 190 13.36 5.62 13.82
C ASP A 190 13.81 6.90 14.52
N CYS A 191 13.30 8.06 14.08
CA CYS A 191 13.58 9.36 14.69
C CYS A 191 13.04 9.44 16.13
N LEU A 192 11.76 9.10 16.33
CA LEU A 192 11.09 9.11 17.63
C LEU A 192 11.82 8.26 18.68
N PHE A 193 12.19 7.04 18.30
CA PHE A 193 12.87 6.13 19.22
C PHE A 193 14.27 6.62 19.60
N HIS A 194 15.11 6.94 18.61
CA HIS A 194 16.53 7.22 18.88
C HIS A 194 16.79 8.63 19.42
N GLN A 195 16.00 9.62 19.00
CA GLN A 195 16.22 11.02 19.40
C GLN A 195 15.40 11.43 20.62
N TYR A 196 14.20 10.86 20.79
CA TYR A 196 13.26 11.30 21.81
C TYR A 196 12.87 10.20 22.81
N GLY A 197 13.33 8.95 22.61
CA GLY A 197 13.01 7.84 23.50
C GLY A 197 11.54 7.43 23.46
N VAL A 198 10.83 7.73 22.37
CA VAL A 198 9.40 7.46 22.21
C VAL A 198 9.20 6.18 21.41
N LEU A 199 8.49 5.21 21.97
CA LEU A 199 8.16 3.94 21.32
C LEU A 199 6.78 4.01 20.65
N LEU A 200 6.75 4.36 19.37
CA LEU A 200 5.51 4.41 18.60
C LEU A 200 4.79 3.05 18.61
N CYS A 201 3.52 3.02 19.05
CA CYS A 201 2.71 1.80 19.20
C CYS A 201 1.36 1.94 18.52
N ASN A 202 0.66 0.84 18.20
CA ASN A 202 -0.69 0.85 17.60
C ASN A 202 -0.82 1.76 16.36
N VAL A 203 -0.04 1.45 15.32
CA VAL A 203 0.00 2.20 14.06
C VAL A 203 -0.79 1.47 12.99
N PHE A 204 -1.63 2.21 12.25
CA PHE A 204 -2.16 1.79 10.97
C PHE A 204 -1.38 2.51 9.86
N ASP A 205 -0.49 1.80 9.19
CA ASP A 205 0.29 2.35 8.08
C ASP A 205 -0.46 2.16 6.75
N THR A 206 -0.89 3.27 6.17
CA THR A 206 -1.64 3.30 4.91
C THR A 206 -0.85 2.79 3.71
N GLN A 207 0.49 2.91 3.72
CA GLN A 207 1.35 2.37 2.66
C GLN A 207 1.37 0.83 2.72
N VAL A 208 1.44 0.28 3.93
CA VAL A 208 1.37 -1.17 4.15
C VAL A 208 -0.02 -1.68 3.79
N ALA A 209 -1.08 -0.95 4.19
CA ALA A 209 -2.45 -1.31 3.85
C ALA A 209 -2.67 -1.38 2.33
N ASP A 210 -2.14 -0.43 1.57
CA ASP A 210 -2.19 -0.42 0.10
C ASP A 210 -1.48 -1.64 -0.52
N ALA A 211 -0.26 -1.95 -0.05
CA ALA A 211 0.48 -3.12 -0.51
C ALA A 211 -0.24 -4.45 -0.18
N LEU A 212 -0.90 -4.53 0.98
CA LEU A 212 -1.71 -5.68 1.37
C LEU A 212 -2.98 -5.80 0.51
N GLN A 213 -3.64 -4.68 0.21
CA GLN A 213 -4.79 -4.65 -0.68
C GLN A 213 -4.42 -5.16 -2.08
N PHE A 214 -3.31 -4.68 -2.65
CA PHE A 214 -2.76 -5.20 -3.90
C PHE A 214 -2.51 -6.71 -3.84
N SER A 215 -1.99 -7.18 -2.70
CA SER A 215 -1.72 -8.62 -2.52
C SER A 215 -2.98 -9.46 -2.54
N VAL A 216 -4.02 -9.01 -1.84
CA VAL A 216 -5.32 -9.70 -1.85
C VAL A 216 -5.91 -9.74 -3.26
N GLU A 217 -5.87 -8.63 -3.99
CA GLU A 217 -6.44 -8.52 -5.35
C GLU A 217 -5.69 -9.34 -6.39
N THR A 218 -4.38 -9.52 -6.21
CA THR A 218 -3.53 -10.29 -7.13
C THR A 218 -3.40 -11.77 -6.76
N GLY A 219 -4.00 -12.21 -5.66
CA GLY A 219 -3.91 -13.60 -5.20
C GLY A 219 -2.60 -13.94 -4.49
N GLY A 220 -1.99 -12.97 -3.82
CA GLY A 220 -0.84 -13.14 -2.93
C GLY A 220 0.47 -12.54 -3.41
N PHE A 221 0.50 -11.84 -4.55
CA PHE A 221 1.71 -11.15 -5.01
C PHE A 221 1.93 -9.88 -4.21
N LEU A 222 3.19 -9.42 -4.11
CA LEU A 222 3.50 -8.12 -3.56
C LEU A 222 3.82 -7.15 -4.69
N PRO A 223 3.52 -5.84 -4.55
CA PRO A 223 3.87 -4.88 -5.57
C PRO A 223 5.39 -4.72 -5.63
N HIS A 224 5.92 -4.40 -6.81
CA HIS A 224 7.36 -4.18 -6.99
C HIS A 224 7.86 -2.96 -6.20
N ARG A 225 6.99 -1.96 -6.04
CA ARG A 225 7.21 -0.72 -5.31
C ARG A 225 5.96 -0.39 -4.52
N VAL A 226 6.14 0.17 -3.34
CA VAL A 226 5.03 0.64 -2.51
C VAL A 226 4.55 2.01 -2.99
N CYS A 227 3.27 2.31 -2.79
CA CYS A 227 2.72 3.60 -3.20
C CYS A 227 3.15 4.72 -2.24
N THR A 228 3.41 5.88 -2.82
CA THR A 228 3.56 7.13 -2.09
C THR A 228 2.20 7.61 -1.56
N LEU A 229 2.22 8.52 -0.57
CA LEU A 229 0.99 9.12 -0.04
C LEU A 229 0.16 9.77 -1.14
N GLN A 230 0.81 10.46 -2.08
CA GLN A 230 0.13 11.09 -3.22
C GLN A 230 -0.57 10.07 -4.10
N GLU A 231 0.09 8.97 -4.46
CA GLU A 231 -0.50 7.90 -5.25
C GLU A 231 -1.69 7.27 -4.52
N CYS A 232 -1.56 6.97 -3.22
CA CYS A 232 -2.65 6.46 -2.41
C CYS A 232 -3.85 7.42 -2.38
N LEU A 233 -3.62 8.72 -2.16
CA LEU A 233 -4.71 9.70 -2.11
C LEU A 233 -5.42 9.84 -3.48
N MET A 234 -4.66 9.83 -4.57
CA MET A 234 -5.24 9.89 -5.92
C MET A 234 -6.08 8.64 -6.23
N GLN A 235 -5.59 7.45 -5.87
CA GLN A 235 -6.28 6.18 -6.13
C GLN A 235 -7.51 6.00 -5.26
N HIS A 236 -7.39 6.21 -3.95
CA HIS A 236 -8.42 5.87 -2.97
C HIS A 236 -9.43 7.00 -2.73
N LEU A 237 -8.99 8.27 -2.76
CA LEU A 237 -9.86 9.42 -2.47
C LEU A 237 -10.28 10.22 -3.71
N LYS A 238 -9.78 9.84 -4.91
CA LYS A 238 -10.11 10.50 -6.19
C LYS A 238 -9.79 12.00 -6.18
N ILE A 239 -8.74 12.42 -5.47
CA ILE A 239 -8.35 13.83 -5.39
C ILE A 239 -7.92 14.31 -6.79
N PRO A 240 -8.50 15.42 -7.33
CA PRO A 240 -8.16 15.93 -8.65
C PRO A 240 -6.70 16.35 -8.77
N SER A 241 -6.10 16.12 -9.94
CA SER A 241 -4.69 16.40 -10.26
C SER A 241 -4.25 17.86 -10.04
N LYS A 242 -5.18 18.82 -9.94
CA LYS A 242 -4.86 20.21 -9.55
C LYS A 242 -4.20 20.32 -8.16
N TRP A 243 -4.55 19.42 -7.24
CA TRP A 243 -3.93 19.33 -5.91
C TRP A 243 -2.60 18.54 -5.92
N ALA A 244 -2.33 17.79 -6.99
CA ALA A 244 -1.07 17.07 -7.15
C ALA A 244 0.14 18.03 -7.25
N ALA A 245 -0.07 19.25 -7.75
CA ALA A 245 0.98 20.28 -7.79
C ALA A 245 1.45 20.71 -6.39
N ILE A 246 0.54 20.81 -5.41
CA ILE A 246 0.86 21.15 -4.01
C ILE A 246 1.62 19.98 -3.35
N MET A 247 1.23 18.74 -3.68
CA MET A 247 1.83 17.52 -3.14
C MET A 247 3.22 17.23 -3.73
N ASN A 248 3.46 17.59 -4.99
CA ASN A 248 4.76 17.39 -5.67
C ASN A 248 5.92 18.17 -5.03
N CYS A 249 5.66 19.28 -4.33
CA CYS A 249 6.69 19.98 -3.56
C CYS A 249 7.23 19.13 -2.39
N ARG A 250 6.45 18.15 -1.88
CA ARG A 250 6.83 17.29 -0.74
C ARG A 250 7.71 16.11 -1.15
N GLN A 251 7.55 15.57 -2.36
CA GLN A 251 8.18 14.31 -2.77
C GLN A 251 9.59 14.43 -3.36
N GLN A 252 10.08 15.64 -3.62
CA GLN A 252 11.41 15.83 -4.24
C GLN A 252 12.60 15.40 -3.35
N MET A 253 12.36 14.96 -2.10
CA MET A 253 13.40 14.53 -1.17
C MET A 253 13.44 13.01 -0.92
N ALA A 254 12.50 12.22 -1.46
CA ALA A 254 12.51 10.77 -1.33
C ALA A 254 13.31 10.13 -2.49
N SER A 255 14.39 9.41 -2.18
CA SER A 255 15.14 8.68 -3.20
C SER A 255 14.30 7.51 -3.72
N PRO A 256 14.30 7.20 -5.04
CA PRO A 256 13.50 6.11 -5.61
C PRO A 256 13.80 4.74 -4.98
N THR A 257 15.00 4.58 -4.39
CA THR A 257 15.43 3.36 -3.70
C THR A 257 14.61 3.06 -2.44
N CYS A 258 14.07 4.06 -1.74
CA CYS A 258 13.33 3.84 -0.49
C CYS A 258 11.90 3.28 -0.69
N MET A 259 11.43 3.33 -1.93
CA MET A 259 10.10 2.86 -2.35
C MET A 259 10.16 1.45 -2.98
N GLU A 260 11.35 0.95 -3.31
CA GLU A 260 11.50 -0.44 -3.74
C GLU A 260 11.30 -1.38 -2.57
N LEU A 261 10.51 -2.43 -2.81
CA LEU A 261 10.40 -3.50 -1.84
C LEU A 261 11.76 -4.25 -1.77
N PRO A 262 12.28 -4.60 -0.58
CA PRO A 262 13.46 -5.44 -0.45
C PRO A 262 13.38 -6.69 -1.34
N LYS A 263 14.52 -7.10 -1.92
CA LYS A 263 14.58 -8.23 -2.87
C LYS A 263 14.06 -9.53 -2.23
N GLU A 264 14.31 -9.68 -0.94
CA GLU A 264 13.87 -10.80 -0.12
C GLU A 264 12.34 -10.89 -0.06
N LEU A 265 11.66 -9.75 0.06
CA LEU A 265 10.20 -9.70 0.06
C LEU A 265 9.62 -9.92 -1.34
N ARG A 266 10.29 -9.44 -2.39
CA ARG A 266 9.90 -9.74 -3.79
C ARG A 266 9.96 -11.23 -4.11
N GLN A 267 10.92 -11.95 -3.52
CA GLN A 267 11.12 -13.38 -3.71
C GLN A 267 10.33 -14.24 -2.73
N LEU A 268 9.47 -13.67 -1.88
CA LEU A 268 8.73 -14.46 -0.88
C LEU A 268 7.89 -15.57 -1.52
N LEU A 269 7.28 -15.30 -2.66
CA LEU A 269 6.46 -16.28 -3.38
C LEU A 269 7.33 -17.41 -3.97
N ASP A 270 8.50 -17.08 -4.50
CA ASP A 270 9.48 -18.07 -4.98
C ASP A 270 10.01 -18.91 -3.82
N ILE A 271 10.33 -18.26 -2.69
CA ILE A 271 10.77 -18.93 -1.46
C ILE A 271 9.68 -19.86 -0.91
N GLN A 272 8.41 -19.43 -0.92
CA GLN A 272 7.28 -20.27 -0.50
C GLN A 272 7.08 -21.45 -1.46
N THR A 273 7.19 -21.22 -2.76
CA THR A 273 7.10 -22.27 -3.79
C THR A 273 8.22 -23.29 -3.64
N LEU A 274 9.48 -22.84 -3.53
CA LEU A 274 10.65 -23.67 -3.28
C LEU A 274 10.53 -24.45 -1.96
N ARG A 275 10.01 -23.82 -0.90
CA ARG A 275 9.73 -24.50 0.38
C ARG A 275 8.65 -25.56 0.22
N LYS A 276 7.58 -25.30 -0.55
CA LYS A 276 6.52 -26.27 -0.83
C LYS A 276 7.04 -27.45 -1.65
N GLU A 277 7.82 -27.21 -2.70
CA GLU A 277 8.47 -28.26 -3.49
C GLU A 277 9.47 -29.08 -2.66
N ARG A 278 10.26 -28.42 -1.82
CA ARG A 278 11.17 -29.10 -0.89
C ARG A 278 10.38 -29.93 0.13
N ALA A 279 9.23 -29.43 0.60
CA ALA A 279 8.39 -30.15 1.53
C ALA A 279 7.76 -31.39 0.89
N ILE A 280 7.27 -31.29 -0.35
CA ILE A 280 6.76 -32.42 -1.14
C ILE A 280 7.86 -33.46 -1.37
N ARG A 281 9.08 -33.04 -1.69
CA ARG A 281 10.21 -33.96 -1.91
C ARG A 281 10.67 -34.67 -0.63
N ASN A 282 10.70 -33.95 0.49
CA ASN A 282 11.38 -34.43 1.70
C ASN A 282 10.45 -35.06 2.74
N TYR A 283 9.13 -34.86 2.63
CA TYR A 283 8.17 -35.37 3.61
C TYR A 283 7.07 -36.17 2.91
N LYS A 284 6.65 -37.27 3.54
CA LYS A 284 5.52 -38.07 3.07
C LYS A 284 4.23 -37.26 3.20
N MET A 285 3.32 -37.39 2.25
CA MET A 285 1.98 -36.81 2.31
C MET A 285 0.93 -37.88 2.63
N ASN A 286 -0.16 -37.49 3.30
CA ASN A 286 -1.32 -38.34 3.46
C ASN A 286 -2.19 -38.31 2.18
N LYS A 287 -3.29 -39.06 2.20
CA LYS A 287 -4.22 -39.17 1.06
C LYS A 287 -4.93 -37.84 0.72
N ASP A 288 -4.94 -36.89 1.66
CA ASP A 288 -5.55 -35.57 1.53
C ASP A 288 -4.54 -34.49 1.08
N GLY A 289 -3.29 -34.87 0.78
CA GLY A 289 -2.23 -33.96 0.33
C GLY A 289 -1.59 -33.14 1.46
N LEU A 290 -1.82 -33.49 2.72
CA LEU A 290 -1.19 -32.86 3.89
C LEU A 290 0.12 -33.57 4.25
N LEU A 291 1.12 -32.79 4.64
CA LEU A 291 2.42 -33.32 5.06
C LEU A 291 2.29 -34.13 6.36
N ILE A 292 2.79 -35.36 6.35
CA ILE A 292 2.88 -36.22 7.52
C ILE A 292 4.10 -35.78 8.32
N ARG A 293 3.88 -35.23 9.52
CA ARG A 293 4.96 -34.89 10.44
C ARG A 293 5.61 -36.18 10.93
N PRO A 294 6.93 -36.39 10.72
CA PRO A 294 7.60 -37.58 11.25
C PRO A 294 7.48 -37.59 12.77
N THR A 295 7.00 -38.70 13.34
CA THR A 295 7.00 -38.90 14.79
C THR A 295 8.47 -39.08 15.22
N PRO A 296 8.94 -38.47 16.32
CA PRO A 296 10.37 -38.44 16.69
C PRO A 296 11.06 -39.80 16.97
N MET A 297 10.39 -40.94 16.75
CA MET A 297 10.90 -42.27 17.12
C MET A 297 11.48 -43.10 15.97
N GLU A 298 11.57 -42.60 14.73
CA GLU A 298 12.23 -43.33 13.64
C GLU A 298 13.45 -42.59 13.06
N PHE A 299 14.43 -42.29 13.92
CA PHE A 299 15.83 -42.30 13.48
C PHE A 299 16.34 -43.74 13.51
N LYS A 300 15.92 -44.56 12.54
CA LYS A 300 16.58 -45.85 12.29
C LYS A 300 17.95 -45.56 11.67
N LYS A 301 18.99 -46.08 12.33
CA LYS A 301 20.40 -46.08 11.93
C LYS A 301 20.52 -46.31 10.42
N ARG A 302 21.25 -45.41 9.73
CA ARG A 302 21.79 -45.74 8.41
C ARG A 302 22.73 -46.93 8.62
N ASN A 303 22.45 -48.04 7.95
CA ASN A 303 23.39 -49.13 7.83
C ASN A 303 24.49 -48.67 6.89
N ASP A 304 25.73 -48.70 7.37
CA ASP A 304 26.93 -48.53 6.54
C ASP A 304 27.06 -49.74 5.59
N PRO A 305 27.34 -49.53 4.30
CA PRO A 305 27.99 -50.52 3.47
C PRO A 305 29.47 -50.13 3.31
N GLN A 306 30.28 -51.01 3.89
CA GLN A 306 31.64 -51.42 3.57
C GLN A 306 32.29 -50.82 2.30
N GLU A 307 33.55 -50.41 2.49
CA GLU A 307 34.50 -49.97 1.47
C GLU A 307 34.56 -50.90 0.26
N ASP A 308 34.46 -50.32 -0.93
CA ASP A 308 35.25 -50.72 -2.09
C ASP A 308 35.48 -49.46 -2.97
N GLY A 309 36.75 -49.19 -3.25
CA GLY A 309 37.19 -47.95 -3.86
C GLY A 309 36.86 -47.84 -5.35
N ASN A 310 36.54 -46.63 -5.79
CA ASN A 310 37.15 -46.07 -7.01
C ASN A 310 37.08 -44.54 -6.98
N TYR A 311 38.24 -43.92 -7.22
CA TYR A 311 38.38 -42.48 -7.42
C TYR A 311 37.69 -42.12 -8.75
N GLY A 312 36.73 -41.20 -8.69
CA GLY A 312 36.06 -40.64 -9.85
C GLY A 312 35.61 -39.23 -9.50
N ASP A 313 36.44 -38.25 -9.86
CA ASP A 313 36.13 -36.83 -9.81
C ASP A 313 34.92 -36.54 -10.71
N ASP A 314 33.80 -36.14 -10.11
CA ASP A 314 32.79 -35.34 -10.80
C ASP A 314 32.27 -34.28 -9.83
N VAL A 315 32.89 -33.12 -9.98
CA VAL A 315 32.55 -31.85 -9.32
C VAL A 315 31.23 -31.36 -9.91
N ASP A 316 30.13 -31.45 -9.15
CA ASP A 316 28.91 -30.71 -9.48
C ASP A 316 28.72 -29.51 -8.54
N HIS A 317 28.93 -28.33 -9.11
CA HIS A 317 28.79 -27.04 -8.46
C HIS A 317 27.31 -26.67 -8.31
N SER A 318 26.76 -26.77 -7.10
CA SER A 318 25.53 -26.05 -6.73
C SER A 318 25.84 -24.94 -5.72
N PRO A 319 25.30 -23.71 -5.88
CA PRO A 319 25.74 -22.57 -5.11
C PRO A 319 25.21 -22.66 -3.68
N THR A 320 26.10 -22.88 -2.72
CA THR A 320 25.84 -22.64 -1.30
C THR A 320 25.54 -21.15 -1.09
N ASN A 321 24.27 -20.81 -1.06
CA ASN A 321 23.81 -19.47 -0.74
C ASN A 321 23.94 -19.25 0.78
N LYS A 322 25.12 -18.77 1.22
CA LYS A 322 25.49 -18.48 2.63
C LYS A 322 24.48 -17.58 3.37
N VAL A 323 23.63 -16.87 2.63
CA VAL A 323 22.57 -15.99 3.17
C VAL A 323 21.43 -16.80 3.82
N VAL A 324 21.08 -17.97 3.26
CA VAL A 324 19.97 -18.80 3.75
C VAL A 324 20.30 -19.45 5.09
N SER A 325 21.56 -19.85 5.30
CA SER A 325 22.03 -20.41 6.58
C SER A 325 22.06 -19.35 7.69
N HIS A 326 22.40 -18.09 7.35
CA HIS A 326 22.40 -17.01 8.34
C HIS A 326 20.98 -16.64 8.78
N LEU A 327 20.02 -16.47 7.87
CA LEU A 327 18.62 -16.15 8.19
C LEU A 327 17.91 -17.25 9.01
N ALA A 328 18.18 -18.52 8.71
CA ALA A 328 17.66 -19.64 9.50
C ALA A 328 18.25 -19.68 10.92
N SER A 329 19.48 -19.18 11.13
CA SER A 329 20.11 -19.11 12.45
C SER A 329 19.57 -17.96 13.31
N PHE A 330 19.20 -16.84 12.68
CA PHE A 330 18.62 -15.69 13.38
C PHE A 330 17.18 -15.97 13.85
N TYR A 331 16.32 -16.51 12.97
CA TYR A 331 14.95 -16.87 13.34
C TYR A 331 14.89 -17.95 14.44
N ASN A 332 15.79 -18.93 14.41
CA ASN A 332 15.83 -19.96 15.45
C ASN A 332 16.36 -19.43 16.79
N ARG A 333 17.20 -18.39 16.81
CA ARG A 333 17.66 -17.75 18.06
C ARG A 333 16.55 -16.95 18.74
N ASP A 334 15.73 -16.25 17.96
CA ASP A 334 14.64 -15.43 18.50
C ASP A 334 13.49 -16.28 19.05
N VAL A 335 13.17 -17.41 18.40
CA VAL A 335 12.18 -18.37 18.90
C VAL A 335 12.66 -19.07 20.19
N LEU A 336 13.94 -19.45 20.27
CA LEU A 336 14.52 -20.01 21.50
C LEU A 336 14.63 -18.99 22.65
N CYS A 337 14.78 -17.71 22.35
CA CYS A 337 14.74 -16.63 23.36
C CYS A 337 13.32 -16.37 23.86
N GLN A 338 12.31 -16.41 22.98
CA GLN A 338 10.90 -16.25 23.38
C GLN A 338 10.41 -17.44 24.23
N GLU A 339 10.76 -18.68 23.88
CA GLU A 339 10.39 -19.85 24.68
C GLU A 339 11.06 -19.88 26.07
N LYS A 340 12.27 -19.30 26.22
CA LYS A 340 12.94 -19.15 27.52
C LYS A 340 12.31 -18.07 28.39
N LEU A 341 11.77 -17.01 27.79
CA LEU A 341 11.06 -15.93 28.51
C LEU A 341 9.66 -16.37 28.99
N GLU A 342 9.00 -17.25 28.24
CA GLU A 342 7.69 -17.81 28.63
C GLU A 342 7.81 -18.88 29.72
N LYS A 343 8.92 -19.65 29.72
CA LYS A 343 9.23 -20.61 30.79
C LYS A 343 9.70 -19.97 32.09
N SER A 344 10.24 -18.75 32.07
CA SER A 344 10.60 -18.01 33.30
C SER A 344 9.41 -17.29 33.94
N LYS A 345 8.40 -16.89 33.15
CA LYS A 345 7.15 -16.31 33.66
C LYS A 345 6.18 -17.32 34.28
N SER A 346 6.25 -18.60 33.90
CA SER A 346 5.41 -19.67 34.46
C SER A 346 5.97 -20.31 35.75
N ARG A 347 7.09 -19.82 36.27
CA ARG A 347 7.78 -20.37 37.46
C ARG A 347 7.92 -19.40 38.63
N GLY A 348 7.19 -18.28 38.63
CA GLY A 348 7.34 -17.20 39.60
C GLY A 348 6.04 -16.71 40.23
N GLU A 349 5.16 -17.61 40.69
CA GLU A 349 4.08 -17.28 41.62
C GLU A 349 3.98 -18.36 42.70
N SER A 350 4.82 -18.25 43.73
CA SER A 350 4.57 -18.81 45.06
C SER A 350 5.69 -18.40 46.01
N VAL A 351 5.57 -17.24 46.66
CA VAL A 351 6.17 -17.04 47.99
C VAL A 351 5.21 -16.16 48.81
N GLU A 352 4.64 -16.77 49.84
CA GLU A 352 3.83 -16.15 50.89
C GLU A 352 4.66 -15.19 51.76
N GLU A 353 4.02 -14.11 52.21
CA GLU A 353 4.41 -13.31 53.38
C GLU A 353 4.49 -14.20 54.65
N PRO A 354 5.44 -13.93 55.57
CA PRO A 354 5.30 -12.78 56.48
C PRO A 354 6.53 -11.86 56.59
#